data_AF-A0A6B3DZ77-F1
#
_entry.id   AF-A0A6B3DZ77-F1
#
_cell.length_a   1.000
_cell.length_b   1.000
_cell.length_c   1.000
_cell.angle_alpha   90.00
_cell.angle_beta   90.00
_cell.angle_gamma   90.00
#
_symmetry.space_group_name_H-M   'P 1'
#
loop_
_entity.id
_entity.type
_entity.pdbx_description
1 polymer ?
#
loop_
_entity_poly.entity_id
_entity_poly.type
_entity_poly.pdbx_seq_one_letter_code
_entity_poly.pdbx_strand_id
1 'polypeptide(L)'
;MYPDHTPRVPAQRTVEVHRPTPMPPAVAAPAMPVVAMQPGSLPAVASIVLPDGRVVTGYAINPAHPEPVAAKPAVSRTAVNVALGGVGFLAVSGGLLLLTSFIAALTAFITQLIILAAVIFGGWIAVQVLGASGHKGGTTVNIRKAVIKRNHFHG
;
A
#
# COMPACT_ATOMS: atom_id res chain seq x y z
N MET A 1 20.62 15.78 85.27
CA MET A 1 20.25 14.87 84.17
C MET A 1 19.03 15.47 83.50
N TYR A 2 19.20 16.13 82.35
CA TYR A 2 18.10 16.63 81.53
C TYR A 2 17.67 15.51 80.57
N PRO A 3 16.37 15.39 80.24
CA PRO A 3 16.08 15.25 78.81
C PRO A 3 14.83 16.00 78.32
N ASP A 4 15.05 16.58 77.13
CA ASP A 4 14.19 16.72 75.97
C ASP A 4 12.77 17.30 76.09
N HIS A 5 12.69 18.60 75.79
CA HIS A 5 11.50 19.20 75.20
C HIS A 5 11.50 18.98 73.69
N THR A 6 10.67 18.05 73.21
CA THR A 6 10.37 17.93 71.79
C THR A 6 9.44 19.08 71.34
N PRO A 7 9.67 19.69 70.16
CA PRO A 7 8.96 20.90 69.75
C PRO A 7 7.60 20.58 69.14
N ARG A 8 6.53 21.24 69.60
CA ARG A 8 5.24 21.24 68.88
C ARG A 8 5.13 22.52 68.04
N VAL A 9 5.16 22.29 66.73
CA VAL A 9 5.17 23.24 65.61
C VAL A 9 3.92 24.14 65.57
N PRO A 10 4.04 25.46 65.42
CA PRO A 10 3.01 26.29 64.83
C PRO A 10 3.36 26.57 63.36
N ALA A 11 2.59 26.03 62.42
CA ALA A 11 2.75 26.33 61.00
C ALA A 11 1.41 26.71 60.36
N GLN A 12 0.76 27.76 60.89
CA GLN A 12 -0.14 28.56 60.06
C GLN A 12 0.72 29.58 59.32
N ARG A 13 1.05 29.24 58.08
CA ARG A 13 1.78 30.10 57.15
C ARG A 13 0.83 31.22 56.71
N THR A 14 1.07 32.43 57.19
CA THR A 14 0.37 33.65 56.72
C THR A 14 0.61 33.80 55.22
N VAL A 15 -0.46 33.85 54.43
CA VAL A 15 -0.38 34.11 52.99
C VAL A 15 -0.01 35.58 52.80
N GLU A 16 1.17 35.83 52.24
CA GLU A 16 1.61 37.17 51.88
C GLU A 16 0.84 37.63 50.63
N VAL A 17 -0.18 38.45 50.83
CA VAL A 17 -1.01 39.01 49.76
C VAL A 17 -0.25 40.16 49.11
N HIS A 18 0.28 39.93 47.91
CA HIS A 18 0.94 40.97 47.13
C HIS A 18 -0.09 42.01 46.65
N ARG A 19 0.03 43.26 47.10
CA ARG A 19 -0.78 44.37 46.59
C ARG A 19 -0.05 45.02 45.41
N PRO A 20 -0.70 45.22 44.25
CA PRO A 20 -0.08 45.95 43.15
C PRO A 20 0.15 47.42 43.55
N THR A 21 1.38 47.89 43.38
CA THR A 21 1.77 49.29 43.58
C THR A 21 1.15 50.15 42.47
N PRO A 22 0.34 51.18 42.80
CA PRO A 22 -0.21 52.07 41.79
C PRO A 22 0.90 52.85 41.07
N MET A 23 0.94 52.78 39.74
CA MET A 23 1.83 53.64 38.94
C MET A 23 1.33 55.09 38.98
N PRO A 24 2.22 56.09 39.11
CA PRO A 24 1.84 57.49 39.06
C PRO A 24 1.23 57.84 37.68
N PRO A 25 0.21 58.72 37.63
CA PRO A 25 -0.42 59.12 36.39
C PRO A 25 0.60 59.80 35.48
N ALA A 26 0.63 59.37 34.21
CA ALA A 26 1.50 59.94 33.19
C ALA A 26 1.25 61.45 33.08
N VAL A 27 2.30 62.25 33.31
CA VAL A 27 2.29 63.68 33.07
C VAL A 27 2.08 63.89 31.58
N ALA A 28 0.95 64.49 31.20
CA ALA A 28 0.66 64.84 29.81
C ALA A 28 1.69 65.87 29.33
N ALA A 29 2.66 65.42 28.55
CA ALA A 29 3.50 66.32 27.76
C ALA A 29 2.62 67.07 26.74
N PRO A 30 2.95 68.33 26.38
CA PRO A 30 2.13 69.14 25.50
C PRO A 30 1.93 68.45 24.15
N ALA A 31 0.66 68.37 23.74
CA ALA A 31 0.22 67.73 22.50
C ALA A 31 0.91 68.35 21.28
N MET A 32 1.79 67.59 20.63
CA MET A 32 2.18 67.88 19.26
C MET A 32 0.97 67.75 18.32
N PRO A 33 0.93 68.46 17.18
CA PRO A 33 -0.22 68.43 16.29
C PRO A 33 -0.39 67.01 15.75
N VAL A 34 -1.44 66.33 16.21
CA VAL A 34 -1.82 65.02 15.70
C VAL A 34 -2.45 65.25 14.34
N VAL A 35 -1.66 65.13 13.29
CA VAL A 35 -2.18 65.11 11.91
C VAL A 35 -2.96 63.81 11.75
N ALA A 36 -4.27 63.92 11.54
CA ALA A 36 -5.14 62.78 11.29
C ALA A 36 -4.74 62.11 9.97
N MET A 37 -4.13 60.93 10.08
CA MET A 37 -3.73 60.12 8.94
C MET A 37 -4.95 59.35 8.41
N GLN A 38 -5.26 59.51 7.12
CA GLN A 38 -6.38 58.84 6.47
C GLN A 38 -6.10 57.33 6.34
N PRO A 39 -7.02 56.44 6.77
CA PRO A 39 -6.83 54.99 6.68
C PRO A 39 -6.91 54.56 5.20
N GLY A 40 -5.75 54.42 4.56
CA GLY A 40 -5.64 53.97 3.16
C GLY A 40 -4.39 54.44 2.43
N SER A 41 -3.74 55.51 2.89
CA SER A 41 -2.46 55.96 2.35
C SER A 41 -1.36 55.76 3.39
N LEU A 42 -0.81 54.54 3.45
CA LEU A 42 0.47 54.36 4.16
C LEU A 42 1.57 54.98 3.29
N PRO A 43 2.20 56.09 3.70
CA PRO A 43 3.32 56.65 2.97
C PRO A 43 4.45 55.62 3.03
N ALA A 44 5.06 55.33 1.87
CA ALA A 44 6.15 54.37 1.77
C ALA A 44 7.35 54.74 2.67
N VAL A 45 7.47 56.01 3.05
CA VAL A 45 8.48 56.55 3.93
C VAL A 45 7.85 57.57 4.88
N ALA A 46 8.07 57.41 6.18
CA ALA A 46 7.67 58.39 7.20
C ALA A 46 8.88 58.76 8.06
N SER A 47 9.13 60.06 8.27
CA SER A 47 10.20 60.54 9.16
C SER A 47 9.61 61.29 10.36
N ILE A 48 10.12 61.00 11.55
CA ILE A 48 9.69 61.65 12.81
C ILE A 48 10.95 62.15 13.52
N VAL A 49 10.90 63.41 13.99
CA VAL A 49 11.96 64.01 14.80
C VAL A 49 11.65 63.76 16.27
N LEU A 50 12.57 63.08 16.96
CA LEU A 50 12.45 62.81 18.39
C LEU A 50 12.83 64.06 19.22
N PRO A 51 12.39 64.14 20.49
CA PRO A 51 12.67 65.28 21.37
C PRO A 51 14.15 65.52 21.66
N ASP A 52 15.01 64.54 21.37
CA ASP A 52 16.46 64.58 21.48
C ASP A 52 17.17 65.07 20.20
N GLY A 53 16.40 65.52 19.20
CA GLY A 53 16.90 66.04 17.93
C GLY A 53 17.24 64.98 16.88
N ARG A 54 17.04 63.68 17.18
CA ARG A 54 17.31 62.60 16.22
C ARG A 54 16.14 62.43 15.26
N VAL A 55 16.44 62.23 13.97
CA VAL A 55 15.43 61.95 12.94
C VAL A 55 15.39 60.46 12.66
N VAL A 56 14.23 59.84 12.87
CA VAL A 56 14.01 58.41 12.57
C VAL A 56 13.14 58.31 11.32
N THR A 57 13.67 57.68 10.28
CA THR A 57 12.97 57.41 9.03
C THR A 57 12.55 55.95 8.97
N GLY A 58 11.24 55.69 8.99
CA GLY A 58 10.66 54.39 8.77
C GLY A 58 10.32 54.18 7.29
N TYR A 59 10.66 53.01 6.76
CA TYR A 59 10.22 52.54 5.44
C TYR A 59 9.12 51.51 5.63
N ALA A 60 7.99 51.67 4.93
CA ALA A 60 6.92 50.69 4.95
C ALA A 60 7.30 49.51 4.03
N ILE A 61 7.53 48.33 4.61
CA ILE A 61 7.61 47.09 3.84
C ILE A 61 6.16 46.71 3.51
N ASN A 62 5.80 46.75 2.23
CA ASN A 62 4.49 46.28 1.77
C ASN A 62 4.39 44.76 2.03
N PRO A 63 3.50 44.27 2.91
CA PRO A 63 3.26 42.84 3.07
C PRO A 63 2.36 42.36 1.93
N ALA A 64 2.72 42.64 0.68
CA ALA A 64 2.16 41.97 -0.48
C ALA A 64 2.80 40.58 -0.52
N HIS A 65 2.37 39.70 0.38
CA HIS A 65 2.58 38.28 0.21
C HIS A 65 1.63 37.87 -0.92
N PRO A 66 2.12 37.50 -2.12
CA PRO A 66 1.27 36.81 -3.06
C PRO A 66 0.98 35.47 -2.39
N GLU A 67 -0.25 35.27 -1.93
CA GLU A 67 -0.72 33.92 -1.64
C GLU A 67 -0.41 33.07 -2.88
N PRO A 68 0.33 31.96 -2.74
CA PRO A 68 0.48 31.05 -3.86
C PRO A 68 -0.92 30.55 -4.19
N VAL A 69 -1.48 31.00 -5.31
CA VAL A 69 -2.64 30.39 -5.96
C VAL A 69 -2.20 29.06 -6.56
N ALA A 70 -1.62 28.20 -5.74
CA ALA A 70 -1.53 26.79 -6.04
C ALA A 70 -2.87 26.22 -5.61
N ALA A 71 -3.82 26.17 -6.55
CA ALA A 71 -5.07 25.45 -6.37
C ALA A 71 -4.76 24.08 -5.73
N LYS A 72 -5.33 23.82 -4.54
CA LYS A 72 -5.15 22.56 -3.83
C LYS A 72 -5.42 21.42 -4.82
N PRO A 73 -4.46 20.50 -5.07
CA PRO A 73 -4.68 19.43 -6.03
C PRO A 73 -5.96 18.68 -5.66
N ALA A 74 -6.92 18.61 -6.59
CA ALA A 74 -8.22 17.97 -6.38
C ALA A 74 -8.09 16.49 -5.94
N VAL A 75 -6.93 15.89 -6.17
CA VAL A 75 -6.56 14.55 -5.74
C VAL A 75 -5.13 14.56 -5.21
N SER A 76 -4.93 13.92 -4.06
CA SER A 76 -3.60 13.74 -3.49
C SER A 76 -2.74 12.88 -4.43
N ARG A 77 -1.51 13.30 -4.72
CA ARG A 77 -0.57 12.50 -5.55
C ARG A 77 -0.29 11.13 -4.94
N THR A 78 -0.35 11.02 -3.60
CA THR A 78 -0.29 9.72 -2.91
C THR A 78 -1.45 8.81 -3.30
N ALA A 79 -2.67 9.33 -3.44
CA ALA A 79 -3.83 8.53 -3.87
C ALA A 79 -3.66 8.02 -5.31
N VAL A 80 -3.13 8.87 -6.21
CA VAL A 80 -2.83 8.49 -7.59
C VAL A 80 -1.74 7.42 -7.65
N ASN A 81 -0.65 7.58 -6.89
CA ASN A 81 0.43 6.60 -6.85
C ASN A 81 -0.02 5.25 -6.26
N VAL A 82 -0.88 5.27 -5.24
CA VAL A 82 -1.47 4.05 -4.66
C VAL A 82 -2.41 3.37 -5.66
N ALA A 83 -3.26 4.13 -6.36
CA ALA A 83 -4.13 3.58 -7.40
C ALA A 83 -3.32 2.97 -8.55
N LEU A 84 -2.28 3.66 -9.02
CA LEU A 84 -1.38 3.17 -10.08
C LEU A 84 -0.62 1.91 -9.62
N GLY A 85 -0.17 1.89 -8.36
CA GLY A 85 0.46 0.72 -7.74
C GLY A 85 -0.50 -0.48 -7.63
N GLY A 86 -1.75 -0.25 -7.24
CA GLY A 86 -2.78 -1.29 -7.16
C GLY A 86 -3.15 -1.88 -8.53
N VAL A 87 -3.31 -1.04 -9.55
CA VAL A 87 -3.54 -1.50 -10.94
C VAL A 87 -2.35 -2.29 -11.46
N GLY A 88 -1.12 -1.83 -11.18
CA GLY A 88 0.10 -2.57 -11.52
C GLY A 88 0.16 -3.94 -10.85
N PHE A 89 -0.20 -4.02 -9.56
CA PHE A 89 -0.23 -5.29 -8.85
C PHE A 89 -1.27 -6.26 -9.43
N LEU A 90 -2.49 -5.80 -9.73
CA LEU A 90 -3.51 -6.63 -10.36
C LEU A 90 -3.11 -7.10 -11.78
N ALA A 91 -2.44 -6.24 -12.55
CA ALA A 91 -1.94 -6.61 -13.87
C ALA A 91 -0.85 -7.68 -13.77
N VAL A 92 0.09 -7.55 -12.84
CA VAL A 92 1.16 -8.55 -12.62
C VAL A 92 0.60 -9.85 -12.05
N SER A 93 -0.27 -9.77 -11.04
CA SER A 93 -0.84 -10.97 -10.42
C SER A 93 -1.79 -11.71 -11.37
N GLY A 94 -2.62 -10.97 -12.11
CA GLY A 94 -3.49 -11.53 -13.15
C GLY A 94 -2.67 -12.12 -14.29
N GLY A 95 -1.63 -11.42 -14.74
CA GLY A 95 -0.69 -11.91 -15.75
C GLY A 95 0.03 -13.18 -15.33
N LEU A 96 0.47 -13.27 -14.07
CA LEU A 96 1.12 -14.47 -13.56
C LEU A 96 0.15 -15.66 -13.49
N LEU A 97 -1.08 -15.45 -13.01
CA LEU A 97 -2.12 -16.49 -13.02
C LEU A 97 -2.46 -16.97 -14.44
N LEU A 98 -2.60 -16.05 -15.39
CA LEU A 98 -2.85 -16.39 -16.80
C LEU A 98 -1.66 -17.14 -17.41
N LEU A 99 -0.43 -16.73 -17.13
CA LEU A 99 0.77 -17.40 -17.61
C LEU A 99 0.88 -18.82 -17.05
N THR A 100 0.71 -18.98 -15.74
CA THR A 100 0.75 -20.29 -15.08
C THR A 100 -0.34 -21.22 -15.61
N SER A 101 -1.58 -20.73 -15.73
CA SER A 101 -2.69 -21.52 -16.27
C SER A 101 -2.49 -21.88 -17.73
N PHE A 102 -1.95 -20.98 -18.55
CA PHE A 102 -1.62 -21.24 -19.95
C PHE A 102 -0.55 -22.34 -20.09
N ILE A 103 0.55 -22.25 -19.34
CA ILE A 103 1.60 -23.27 -19.35
C ILE A 103 1.03 -24.62 -18.89
N ALA A 104 0.25 -24.63 -17.81
CA ALA A 104 -0.38 -25.85 -17.31
C ALA A 104 -1.33 -26.47 -18.35
N ALA A 105 -2.15 -25.66 -19.02
CA ALA A 105 -3.05 -26.12 -20.08
C ALA A 105 -2.28 -26.67 -21.28
N LEU A 106 -1.19 -26.02 -21.70
CA LEU A 106 -0.33 -26.49 -22.79
C LEU A 106 0.33 -27.83 -22.44
N THR A 107 0.87 -27.97 -21.23
CA THR A 107 1.43 -29.23 -20.75
C THR A 107 0.36 -30.32 -20.73
N ALA A 108 -0.82 -30.05 -20.16
CA ALA A 108 -1.92 -31.00 -20.11
C ALA A 108 -2.36 -31.44 -21.51
N PHE A 109 -2.47 -30.50 -22.45
CA PHE A 109 -2.80 -30.80 -23.84
C PHE A 109 -1.75 -31.71 -24.50
N ILE A 110 -0.46 -31.39 -24.36
CA ILE A 110 0.62 -32.22 -24.89
C ILE A 110 0.61 -33.61 -24.24
N THR A 111 0.45 -33.70 -22.92
CA THR A 111 0.36 -34.98 -22.20
C THR A 111 -0.83 -35.79 -22.68
N GLN A 112 -2.00 -35.17 -22.90
CA GLN A 112 -3.17 -35.85 -23.45
C GLN A 112 -2.91 -36.40 -24.85
N LEU A 113 -2.23 -35.64 -25.73
CA LEU A 113 -1.84 -36.12 -27.05
C LEU A 113 -0.88 -37.32 -26.98
N ILE A 114 0.09 -37.28 -26.07
CA ILE A 114 1.02 -38.40 -25.83
C ILE A 114 0.27 -39.62 -25.33
N ILE A 115 -0.63 -39.46 -24.34
CA ILE A 115 -1.43 -40.57 -23.80
C ILE A 115 -2.33 -41.16 -24.89
N LEU A 116 -2.98 -40.31 -25.70
CA LEU A 116 -3.80 -40.76 -26.82
C LEU A 116 -2.98 -41.60 -27.80
N ALA A 117 -1.81 -41.11 -28.21
CA ALA A 117 -0.92 -41.83 -29.09
C ALA A 117 -0.46 -43.17 -28.47
N ALA A 118 -0.11 -43.17 -27.19
CA ALA A 118 0.31 -44.36 -26.46
C ALA A 118 -0.80 -45.40 -26.37
N VAL A 119 -2.06 -44.99 -26.15
CA VAL A 119 -3.22 -45.90 -26.11
C VAL A 119 -3.51 -46.49 -27.48
N ILE A 120 -3.49 -45.67 -28.54
CA ILE A 120 -3.71 -46.15 -29.91
C ILE A 120 -2.62 -47.16 -30.29
N PHE A 121 -1.36 -46.81 -30.05
CA PHE A 121 -0.23 -47.67 -30.37
C PHE A 121 -0.19 -48.94 -29.51
N GLY A 122 -0.37 -48.80 -28.18
CA GLY A 122 -0.41 -49.91 -27.24
C GLY A 122 -1.58 -50.86 -27.52
N GLY A 123 -2.75 -50.32 -27.86
CA GLY A 123 -3.91 -51.10 -28.27
C GLY A 123 -3.67 -51.87 -29.57
N TRP A 124 -3.06 -51.24 -30.58
CA TRP A 124 -2.68 -51.91 -31.83
C TRP A 124 -1.69 -53.05 -31.60
N ILE A 125 -0.64 -52.82 -30.81
CA ILE A 125 0.33 -53.86 -30.43
C ILE A 125 -0.34 -54.98 -29.64
N ALA A 126 -1.24 -54.65 -28.70
CA ALA A 126 -1.98 -55.65 -27.93
C ALA A 126 -2.84 -56.54 -28.84
N VAL A 127 -3.52 -55.96 -29.83
CA VAL A 127 -4.29 -56.73 -30.83
C VAL A 127 -3.38 -57.64 -31.65
N GLN A 128 -2.20 -57.16 -32.06
CA GLN A 128 -1.26 -58.01 -32.79
C GLN A 128 -0.75 -59.18 -31.94
N VAL A 129 -0.35 -58.93 -30.69
CA VAL A 129 0.22 -59.97 -29.80
C VAL A 129 -0.84 -60.96 -29.34
N LEU A 130 -2.01 -60.49 -28.89
CA LEU A 130 -3.11 -61.37 -28.47
C LEU A 130 -3.77 -62.07 -29.68
N GLY A 131 -3.94 -61.37 -30.80
CA GLY A 131 -4.55 -61.91 -32.02
C GLY A 131 -3.67 -62.94 -32.73
N ALA A 132 -2.34 -62.74 -32.78
CA ALA A 132 -1.41 -63.74 -33.30
C ALA A 132 -1.34 -64.99 -32.41
N SER A 133 -1.59 -64.84 -31.10
CA SER A 133 -1.65 -65.96 -30.15
C SER A 133 -2.97 -66.74 -30.22
N GLY A 134 -4.03 -66.17 -30.79
CA GLY A 134 -5.35 -66.81 -30.98
C GLY A 134 -5.42 -67.84 -32.12
N HIS A 135 -4.47 -67.84 -33.06
CA HIS A 135 -4.50 -68.72 -34.24
C HIS A 135 -3.81 -70.08 -34.05
N LYS A 136 -3.34 -70.40 -32.83
CA LYS A 136 -2.76 -71.72 -32.50
C LYS A 136 -3.73 -72.72 -31.87
N GLY A 137 -5.04 -72.45 -31.93
CA GLY A 137 -6.09 -73.30 -31.37
C GLY A 137 -6.94 -74.07 -32.40
N GLY A 138 -6.59 -74.00 -33.69
CA GLY A 138 -7.18 -74.90 -34.68
C GLY A 138 -6.72 -76.31 -34.39
N THR A 139 -7.57 -77.12 -33.76
CA THR A 139 -7.34 -78.56 -33.66
C THR A 139 -7.34 -79.09 -35.08
N THR A 140 -6.17 -79.17 -35.71
CA THR A 140 -5.94 -79.95 -36.92
C THR A 140 -6.02 -81.42 -36.54
N VAL A 141 -7.22 -81.89 -36.20
CA VAL A 141 -7.50 -83.31 -36.11
C VAL A 141 -7.38 -83.83 -37.53
N ASN A 142 -6.35 -84.64 -37.76
CA ASN A 142 -6.25 -85.44 -38.97
C ASN A 142 -7.48 -86.36 -39.02
N ILE A 143 -8.54 -85.93 -39.71
CA ILE A 143 -9.81 -86.66 -39.81
C ILE A 143 -9.55 -88.10 -40.31
N ARG A 144 -8.54 -88.31 -41.19
CA ARG A 144 -8.09 -89.66 -41.58
C ARG A 144 -7.64 -90.55 -40.42
N LYS A 145 -6.89 -90.01 -39.45
CA LYS A 145 -6.47 -90.78 -38.25
C LYS A 145 -7.61 -91.00 -37.26
N ALA A 146 -8.52 -90.03 -37.14
CA ALA A 146 -9.64 -90.11 -36.22
C ALA A 146 -10.68 -91.18 -36.64
N VAL A 147 -10.92 -91.34 -37.94
CA VAL A 147 -11.83 -92.37 -38.49
C VAL A 147 -11.25 -93.78 -38.28
N ILE A 148 -9.95 -93.98 -38.50
CA ILE A 148 -9.31 -95.30 -38.31
C ILE A 148 -9.34 -95.74 -36.84
N LYS A 149 -9.19 -94.81 -35.89
CA LYS A 149 -9.20 -95.15 -34.46
C LYS A 149 -10.57 -95.60 -33.93
N ARG A 150 -11.68 -95.18 -34.56
CA ARG A 150 -13.04 -95.49 -34.12
C ARG A 150 -13.70 -96.64 -34.89
N ASN A 151 -13.08 -97.15 -35.94
CA ASN A 151 -13.62 -98.22 -36.77
C ASN A 151 -13.07 -99.60 -36.35
N HIS A 152 -13.27 -99.99 -35.09
CA HIS A 152 -13.17 -101.41 -34.69
C HIS A 152 -14.54 -102.06 -34.91
N PHE A 153 -14.90 -102.28 -36.18
CA PHE A 153 -16.03 -103.11 -36.52
C PHE A 153 -15.65 -104.56 -36.16
N HIS A 154 -16.33 -105.12 -35.17
CA HIS A 154 -16.34 -106.56 -34.95
C HIS A 154 -17.07 -107.16 -36.15
N GLY A 155 -16.30 -107.74 -37.07
CA GLY A 155 -16.80 -108.74 -38.01
C GLY A 155 -16.93 -110.08 -37.32
#